data_AF-A0A7V9FY72-F1
#
_entry.id   AF-A0A7V9FY72-F1
#
_cell.length_a   1.000
_cell.length_b   1.000
_cell.length_c   1.000
_cell.angle_alpha   90.00
_cell.angle_beta   90.00
_cell.angle_gamma   90.00
#
_symmetry.space_group_name_H-M   'P 1'
#
loop_
_entity.id
_entity.type
_entity.pdbx_description
1 polymer ?
#
loop_
_entity_poly.entity_id
_entity_poly.type
_entity_poly.pdbx_seq_one_letter_code
_entity_poly.pdbx_strand_id
1 'polypeptide(L)'
;MTASRLVASALVCTGLVLGCAWLFEMPLERAAVLAPVIVVSAAATLGIVVLWARVALDSLRRQRHPLRIVAGALAVLTALVVLSFFVQLPDRY
;
A
#
# COMPACT_ATOMS: atom_id res chain seq x y z
N MET A 1 -11.21 -27.38 -4.22
CA MET A 1 -10.44 -26.12 -4.27
C MET A 1 -9.34 -26.29 -5.31
N THR A 2 -9.30 -25.46 -6.35
CA THR A 2 -8.36 -25.63 -7.48
C THR A 2 -6.93 -25.27 -7.05
N ALA A 3 -5.94 -26.09 -7.40
CA ALA A 3 -4.53 -25.95 -7.01
C ALA A 3 -3.94 -24.54 -7.27
N SER A 4 -4.41 -23.88 -8.33
CA SER A 4 -4.02 -22.51 -8.68
C SER A 4 -4.35 -21.48 -7.58
N ARG A 5 -5.46 -21.63 -6.86
CA ARG A 5 -5.82 -20.73 -5.73
C ARG A 5 -4.89 -20.90 -4.55
N LEU A 6 -4.48 -22.14 -4.26
CA LEU A 6 -3.53 -22.48 -3.19
C LEU A 6 -2.16 -21.87 -3.47
N VAL A 7 -1.66 -22.03 -4.70
CA VAL A 7 -0.37 -21.44 -5.11
C VAL A 7 -0.42 -19.92 -5.05
N ALA A 8 -1.50 -19.30 -5.53
CA ALA A 8 -1.68 -17.86 -5.44
C ALA A 8 -1.69 -17.37 -3.98
N SER A 9 -2.45 -18.02 -3.10
CA SER A 9 -2.46 -17.65 -1.67
C SER A 9 -1.10 -17.83 -1.00
N ALA A 10 -0.38 -18.90 -1.32
CA ALA A 10 0.95 -19.14 -0.78
C ALA A 10 1.92 -18.03 -1.24
N LEU A 11 1.94 -17.71 -2.53
CA LEU A 11 2.79 -16.63 -3.06
C LEU A 11 2.49 -15.27 -2.43
N VAL A 12 1.21 -14.94 -2.24
CA VAL A 12 0.79 -13.69 -1.60
C VAL A 12 1.26 -13.65 -0.14
N CYS A 13 1.07 -14.72 0.62
CA CYS A 13 1.53 -14.80 2.01
C CYS A 13 3.05 -14.68 2.11
N THR A 14 3.80 -15.44 1.30
CA THR A 14 5.27 -15.40 1.33
C THR A 14 5.79 -14.03 0.90
N GLY A 15 5.19 -13.41 -0.13
CA GLY A 15 5.53 -12.07 -0.57
C GLY A 15 5.28 -11.00 0.47
N LEU A 16 4.15 -11.08 1.20
CA LEU A 16 3.83 -10.16 2.30
C LEU A 16 4.83 -10.28 3.46
N VAL A 17 5.19 -11.51 3.84
CA VAL A 17 6.14 -11.75 4.93
C VAL A 17 7.55 -11.28 4.55
N LEU A 18 8.02 -11.60 3.34
CA LEU A 18 9.30 -11.11 2.82
C LEU A 18 9.33 -9.59 2.69
N GLY A 19 8.25 -8.99 2.20
CA GLY A 19 8.13 -7.53 2.08
C GLY A 19 8.20 -6.83 3.43
N CYS A 20 7.52 -7.35 4.46
CA CYS A 20 7.63 -6.80 5.81
C CYS A 20 9.00 -7.04 6.44
N ALA A 21 9.59 -8.23 6.29
CA ALA A 21 10.93 -8.50 6.80
C ALA A 21 11.98 -7.56 6.20
N TRP A 22 11.86 -7.26 4.90
CA TRP A 22 12.72 -6.30 4.21
C TRP A 22 12.48 -4.86 4.65
N LEU A 23 11.21 -4.44 4.78
CA LEU A 23 10.85 -3.07 5.15
C LEU A 23 11.24 -2.71 6.59
N PHE A 24 11.18 -3.69 7.50
CA PHE A 24 11.46 -3.49 8.93
C PHE A 24 12.84 -4.02 9.37
N GLU A 25 13.69 -4.47 8.44
CA GLU A 25 15.02 -5.06 8.71
C GLU A 25 15.01 -6.11 9.84
N MET A 26 13.92 -6.88 9.97
CA MET A 26 13.72 -7.80 11.08
C MET A 26 14.32 -9.20 10.81
N PRO A 27 14.83 -9.89 11.84
CA PRO A 27 15.26 -11.29 11.71
C PRO A 27 14.06 -12.18 11.35
N LEU A 28 14.26 -13.10 10.40
CA LEU A 28 13.21 -13.94 9.81
C LEU A 28 12.41 -14.74 10.87
N GLU A 29 13.05 -15.14 11.97
CA GLU A 29 12.41 -15.86 13.07
C GLU A 29 11.29 -15.04 13.72
N ARG A 30 11.54 -13.75 13.98
CA ARG A 30 10.51 -12.85 14.54
C ARG A 30 9.42 -12.56 13.52
N ALA A 31 9.80 -12.35 12.26
CA ALA A 31 8.84 -12.14 11.18
C ALA A 31 7.92 -13.34 10.96
N ALA A 32 8.43 -14.58 11.12
CA ALA A 32 7.64 -15.81 11.00
C ALA A 32 6.63 -15.97 12.16
N VAL A 33 7.02 -15.62 13.39
CA VAL A 33 6.10 -15.62 14.54
C VAL A 33 5.02 -14.53 14.40
N LEU A 34 5.38 -13.36 13.87
CA LEU A 34 4.47 -12.25 13.61
C LEU A 34 3.70 -12.37 12.29
N ALA A 35 4.02 -13.37 11.46
CA ALA A 35 3.43 -13.56 10.14
C ALA A 35 1.89 -13.45 10.11
N PRO A 36 1.12 -14.11 11.00
CA PRO A 36 -0.33 -13.95 11.00
C PRO A 36 -0.78 -12.51 11.27
N VAL A 37 -0.11 -11.78 12.17
CA VAL A 37 -0.44 -10.38 12.47
C VAL A 37 -0.06 -9.48 11.29
N ILE A 38 1.08 -9.72 10.65
CA ILE A 38 1.52 -9.00 9.45
C ILE A 38 0.52 -9.22 8.32
N VAL A 39 0.10 -10.46 8.08
CA VAL A 39 -0.85 -10.79 7.01
C VAL A 39 -2.22 -10.17 7.31
N VAL A 40 -2.73 -10.26 8.55
CA VAL A 40 -4.02 -9.67 8.94
C VAL A 40 -4.00 -8.15 8.84
N SER A 41 -2.95 -7.49 9.36
CA SER A 41 -2.84 -6.03 9.32
C SER A 41 -2.66 -5.51 7.89
N ALA A 42 -1.87 -6.19 7.07
CA ALA A 42 -1.75 -5.87 5.65
C ALA A 42 -3.07 -6.09 4.90
N ALA A 43 -3.75 -7.20 5.14
CA ALA A 43 -5.05 -7.49 4.53
C ALA A 43 -6.12 -6.46 4.94
N ALA A 44 -6.15 -6.08 6.21
CA ALA A 44 -7.05 -5.04 6.72
C ALA A 44 -6.74 -3.68 6.06
N THR A 45 -5.46 -3.31 5.97
CA THR A 45 -5.02 -2.06 5.34
C THR A 45 -5.39 -2.05 3.85
N LEU A 46 -5.08 -3.12 3.12
CA LEU A 46 -5.48 -3.27 1.72
C LEU A 46 -7.00 -3.24 1.55
N GLY A 47 -7.75 -3.90 2.44
CA GLY A 47 -9.21 -3.87 2.43
C GLY A 47 -9.74 -2.45 2.57
N ILE A 48 -9.20 -1.68 3.52
CA ILE A 48 -9.54 -0.26 3.72
C ILE A 48 -9.19 0.54 2.46
N VAL A 49 -7.95 0.43 1.96
CA VAL A 49 -7.50 1.16 0.76
C VAL A 49 -8.38 0.85 -0.45
N VAL A 50 -8.72 -0.42 -0.67
CA VAL A 50 -9.61 -0.84 -1.76
C VAL A 50 -11.02 -0.29 -1.57
N LEU A 51 -11.51 -0.29 -0.32
CA LEU A 51 -12.84 0.25 0.00
C LEU A 51 -12.90 1.75 -0.30
N TRP A 52 -11.91 2.52 0.15
CA TRP A 52 -11.79 3.94 -0.18
C TRP A 52 -11.55 4.17 -1.67
N ALA A 53 -10.73 3.35 -2.32
CA ALA A 53 -10.49 3.44 -3.76
C ALA A 53 -11.79 3.22 -4.54
N ARG A 54 -12.62 2.25 -4.16
CA ARG A 54 -13.91 2.01 -4.79
C ARG A 54 -14.85 3.20 -4.58
N VAL A 55 -14.94 3.72 -3.35
CA VAL A 55 -15.73 4.91 -3.03
C VAL A 55 -15.26 6.11 -3.85
N ALA A 56 -13.95 6.31 -3.94
CA ALA A 56 -13.35 7.37 -4.75
C ALA A 56 -13.69 7.19 -6.23
N LEU A 57 -13.56 5.97 -6.78
CA LEU A 57 -13.89 5.65 -8.17
C LEU A 57 -15.38 5.86 -8.47
N ASP A 58 -16.27 5.45 -7.58
CA ASP A 58 -17.72 5.65 -7.74
C ASP A 58 -18.08 7.14 -7.63
N SER A 59 -17.44 7.88 -6.73
CA SER A 59 -17.55 9.34 -6.64
C SER A 59 -17.02 10.02 -7.91
N LEU A 60 -15.94 9.51 -8.49
CA LEU A 60 -15.32 10.03 -9.70
C LEU A 60 -16.18 9.77 -10.95
N ARG A 61 -16.78 8.57 -11.04
CA ARG A 61 -17.68 8.18 -12.14
C ARG A 61 -18.94 9.05 -12.21
N ARG A 62 -19.39 9.60 -11.09
CA ARG A 62 -20.52 10.55 -11.04
C ARG A 62 -20.15 11.97 -11.47
N GLN A 63 -18.86 12.30 -11.60
CA GLN A 63 -18.42 13.61 -12.08
C GLN A 63 -18.28 13.67 -13.61
N ARG A 64 -18.57 14.83 -14.19
CA ARG A 64 -18.47 15.08 -15.65
C ARG A 64 -17.04 14.98 -16.21
N HIS A 65 -15.99 15.16 -15.39
CA HIS A 65 -14.59 15.17 -15.84
C HIS A 65 -13.65 14.37 -14.90
N PRO A 66 -13.73 13.03 -14.88
CA PRO A 66 -12.99 12.19 -13.93
C PRO A 66 -11.46 12.29 -14.06
N LEU A 67 -10.96 12.40 -15.30
CA LEU A 67 -9.51 12.49 -15.57
C LEU A 67 -8.87 13.76 -14.99
N ARG A 68 -9.59 14.89 -14.95
CA ARG A 68 -9.04 16.16 -14.41
C ARG A 68 -8.84 16.09 -12.91
N ILE A 69 -9.72 15.40 -12.19
CA ILE A 69 -9.65 15.25 -10.74
C ILE A 69 -8.49 14.32 -10.37
N VAL A 70 -8.34 13.20 -11.09
CA VAL A 70 -7.21 12.27 -10.88
C VAL A 70 -5.90 12.97 -11.19
N ALA A 71 -5.82 13.68 -12.32
CA ALA A 71 -4.63 14.45 -12.68
C ALA A 71 -4.31 15.54 -11.63
N GLY A 72 -5.32 16.24 -11.12
CA GLY A 72 -5.15 17.23 -10.05
C GLY A 72 -4.66 16.60 -8.75
N ALA A 73 -5.24 15.48 -8.32
CA ALA A 73 -4.80 14.75 -7.14
C ALA A 73 -3.36 14.24 -7.30
N LEU A 74 -3.01 13.67 -8.46
CA LEU A 74 -1.65 13.24 -8.78
C LEU A 74 -0.67 14.40 -8.79
N ALA A 75 -1.05 15.54 -9.37
CA ALA A 75 -0.22 16.74 -9.40
C ALA A 75 0.06 17.26 -7.98
N VAL A 76 -0.97 17.33 -7.13
CA VAL A 76 -0.83 17.73 -5.72
C VAL A 76 0.06 16.73 -4.96
N LEU A 77 -0.16 15.43 -5.13
CA LEU A 77 0.64 14.39 -4.46
C LEU A 77 2.10 14.46 -4.89
N THR A 78 2.35 14.62 -6.20
CA THR A 78 3.69 14.78 -6.77
C THR A 78 4.35 16.05 -6.24
N ALA A 79 3.62 17.17 -6.20
CA ALA A 79 4.12 18.42 -5.64
C ALA A 79 4.45 18.28 -4.15
N LEU A 80 3.64 17.55 -3.39
CA LEU A 80 3.88 17.25 -1.97
C LEU A 80 5.15 16.41 -1.78
N VAL A 81 5.35 15.38 -2.60
CA VAL A 81 6.56 14.55 -2.57
C VAL A 81 7.78 15.39 -2.92
N VAL A 82 7.73 16.17 -4.02
CA VAL A 82 8.81 17.07 -4.42
C VAL A 82 9.13 18.08 -3.32
N LEU A 83 8.10 18.68 -2.72
CA LEU A 83 8.27 19.59 -1.60
C LEU A 83 8.84 18.89 -0.38
N SER A 84 8.46 17.65 -0.09
CA SER A 84 9.01 16.85 1.02
C SER A 84 10.51 16.59 0.85
N PHE A 85 10.98 16.37 -0.38
CA PHE A 85 12.41 16.29 -0.70
C PHE A 85 13.09 17.66 -0.63
N PHE A 86 12.39 18.74 -0.98
CA PHE A 86 12.92 20.09 -0.91
C PHE A 86 12.95 20.66 0.52
N VAL A 87 12.08 20.15 1.39
CA VAL A 87 11.92 20.48 2.80
C VAL A 87 12.68 19.48 3.69
N GLN A 88 13.35 18.47 3.11
CA GLN A 88 14.30 17.66 3.86
C GLN A 88 15.28 18.59 4.57
N LEU A 89 15.30 18.42 5.88
CA LEU A 89 15.79 19.37 6.86
C LEU A 89 17.23 19.78 6.54
N PRO A 90 17.63 21.06 6.73
CA PRO A 90 19.04 21.41 6.81
C PRO A 90 19.72 20.48 7.83
N ASP A 91 20.75 19.77 7.37
CA ASP A 91 21.63 18.87 8.14
C ASP A 91 22.38 19.66 9.24
N ARG A 92 21.66 20.13 10.26
CA ARG A 92 22.21 20.71 11.48
C ARG A 92 21.41 20.17 12.66
N TYR A 93 21.82 19.02 13.18
CA TYR A 93 22.63 18.87 14.40
C TYR A 93 22.82 17.39 14.70
#